data_AF-A0A1G2ELX7-F1
#
_entry.id   AF-A0A1G2ELX7-F1
#
_cell.length_a   1.000
_cell.length_b   1.000
_cell.length_c   1.000
_cell.angle_alpha   90.00
_cell.angle_beta   90.00
_cell.angle_gamma   90.00
#
_symmetry.space_group_name_H-M   'P 1'
#
loop_
_entity.id
_entity.type
_entity.pdbx_description
1 polymer ?
#
loop_
_entity_poly.entity_id
_entity_poly.type
_entity_poly.pdbx_seq_one_letter_code
_entity_poly.pdbx_strand_id
1 'polypeptide(L)' 'MDKIDLDELGIKSKIEQEIARFNKFRVGVLGHEKEPNNTDVDVRNYAKYLLKDGTIIEKRELLYFLKSKLILKDKKIILE' A
#
# COMPACT_ATOMS: atom_id res chain seq x y z
N MET A 1 5.48 -12.25 -3.60
CA MET A 1 4.99 -11.53 -2.41
C MET A 1 4.42 -12.44 -1.34
N ASP A 2 3.95 -13.65 -1.67
CA ASP A 2 3.24 -14.49 -0.69
C ASP A 2 4.14 -15.03 0.45
N LYS A 3 5.47 -15.03 0.26
CA LYS A 3 6.46 -15.47 1.26
C LYS A 3 7.26 -14.33 1.91
N ILE A 4 6.98 -13.08 1.54
CA ILE A 4 7.71 -11.92 2.05
C ILE A 4 7.06 -11.47 3.35
N ASP A 5 7.87 -11.22 4.38
CA ASP A 5 7.42 -10.66 5.65
C ASP A 5 7.26 -9.14 5.53
N LEU A 6 6.04 -8.68 5.78
CA LEU A 6 5.60 -7.31 5.64
C LEU A 6 5.07 -6.81 6.97
N ASP A 7 5.22 -5.51 7.21
CA ASP A 7 4.45 -4.80 8.21
C ASP A 7 3.00 -4.63 7.72
N GLU A 8 2.21 -5.70 7.90
CA GLU A 8 0.82 -5.73 7.46
C GLU A 8 -0.05 -4.68 8.18
N LEU A 9 0.27 -4.35 9.44
CA LEU A 9 -0.42 -3.30 10.20
C LEU A 9 -0.13 -1.92 9.62
N GLY A 10 1.15 -1.63 9.32
CA GLY A 10 1.57 -0.39 8.69
C GLY A 10 0.91 -0.19 7.32
N ILE A 11 0.92 -1.22 6.47
CA ILE A 11 0.27 -1.16 5.15
C ILE A 11 -1.24 -0.97 5.30
N LYS A 12 -1.90 -1.71 6.21
CA LYS A 12 -3.34 -1.56 6.44
C LYS A 12 -3.71 -0.14 6.84
N SER A 13 -2.98 0.45 7.79
CA SER A 13 -3.17 1.84 8.21
C SER A 13 -3.01 2.82 7.05
N LYS A 14 -2.02 2.61 6.18
CA LYS A 14 -1.82 3.43 4.97
C LYS A 14 -3.02 3.35 4.02
N ILE A 15 -3.54 2.15 3.75
CA ILE A 15 -4.69 1.96 2.86
C ILE A 15 -5.93 2.65 3.45
N GLU A 16 -6.17 2.49 4.74
CA GLU A 16 -7.28 3.16 5.44
C GLU A 16 -7.20 4.69 5.32
N GLN A 17 -6.00 5.27 5.40
CA GLN A 17 -5.78 6.70 5.18
C GLN A 17 -6.05 7.14 3.74
N GLU A 18 -5.68 6.32 2.75
CA GLU A 18 -5.96 6.59 1.33
C GLU A 18 -7.46 6.56 1.04
N ILE A 19 -8.16 5.53 1.53
CA ILE A 19 -9.63 5.42 1.44
C ILE A 19 -10.29 6.63 2.11
N ALA A 20 -9.85 7.01 3.31
CA ALA A 20 -10.39 8.17 4.01
C ALA A 20 -10.18 9.47 3.23
N ARG A 21 -9.01 9.66 2.62
CA ARG A 21 -8.70 10.83 1.78
C ARG A 21 -9.55 10.87 0.53
N PHE A 22 -9.70 9.72 -0.13
CA PHE A 22 -10.55 9.58 -1.32
C PHE A 22 -12.01 9.89 -1.00
N ASN A 23 -12.54 9.38 0.12
CA ASN A 23 -13.92 9.66 0.53
C ASN A 23 -14.13 11.14 0.91
N LYS A 24 -13.14 11.78 1.56
CA LYS A 24 -13.18 13.24 1.77
C LYS A 24 -13.26 14.00 0.46
N PHE A 25 -12.50 13.58 -0.55
CA PHE A 25 -12.55 14.20 -1.88
C PHE A 25 -13.90 13.99 -2.57
N ARG A 26 -14.42 12.75 -2.57
CA ARG A 26 -15.74 12.42 -3.15
C ARG A 26 -16.86 13.27 -2.55
N VAL A 27 -16.93 13.38 -1.24
CA VAL A 27 -17.99 14.14 -0.57
C VAL A 27 -17.74 15.64 -0.68
N GLY A 28 -16.54 16.10 -0.34
CA GLY A 28 -16.26 17.53 -0.20
C GLY A 28 -16.02 18.28 -1.51
N VAL A 29 -15.51 17.60 -2.55
CA VAL A 29 -15.18 18.22 -3.84
C VAL A 29 -16.18 17.80 -4.91
N LEU A 30 -16.54 16.52 -4.97
CA LEU A 30 -17.43 15.99 -6.01
C LEU A 30 -18.92 15.98 -5.61
N GLY A 31 -19.25 16.26 -4.35
CA GLY A 31 -20.63 16.34 -3.87
C GLY A 31 -21.38 15.00 -3.77
N HIS A 32 -20.65 13.88 -3.74
CA HIS A 32 -21.27 12.56 -3.55
C HIS A 32 -21.75 12.35 -2.10
N GLU A 33 -22.72 11.46 -1.92
CA GLU A 33 -23.18 11.06 -0.59
C GLU A 33 -22.12 10.26 0.17
N LYS A 34 -22.20 10.31 1.50
CA LYS A 34 -21.26 9.64 2.39
C LYS A 34 -21.60 8.16 2.50
N GLU A 35 -20.78 7.31 1.89
CA GLU A 35 -20.89 5.86 2.04
C GLU A 35 -20.15 5.36 3.30
N PRO A 36 -20.63 4.27 3.93
CA PRO A 36 -19.94 3.64 5.04
C PRO A 36 -18.63 2.97 4.59
N ASN A 37 -17.53 3.26 5.30
CA ASN A 37 -16.23 2.64 5.08
C ASN A 37 -16.21 1.20 5.63
N ASN A 38 -16.83 0.25 4.93
CA ASN A 38 -16.80 -1.17 5.28
C ASN A 38 -15.99 -1.99 4.26
N THR A 39 -14.79 -1.53 3.94
CA THR A 39 -13.90 -2.29 3.06
C THR A 39 -13.00 -3.16 3.92
N ASP A 40 -13.18 -4.48 3.84
CA ASP A 40 -12.15 -5.41 4.32
C ASP A 40 -10.97 -5.33 3.35
N VAL A 41 -9.81 -4.97 3.88
CA VAL A 41 -8.65 -4.60 3.06
C VAL A 41 -7.68 -5.77 3.02
N ASP A 42 -7.52 -6.36 1.83
CA ASP A 42 -6.49 -7.36 1.58
C ASP A 42 -5.14 -6.67 1.29
N VAL A 43 -4.30 -6.62 2.32
CA VAL A 43 -2.95 -6.06 2.30
C VAL A 43 -2.07 -6.67 1.21
N ARG A 44 -2.16 -7.98 0.97
CA ARG A 44 -1.30 -8.66 -0.02
C ARG A 44 -1.73 -8.33 -1.44
N ASN A 45 -3.03 -8.29 -1.70
CA ASN A 45 -3.53 -7.90 -3.01
C ASN A 45 -3.22 -6.44 -3.31
N TYR A 46 -3.33 -5.55 -2.31
CA TYR A 46 -2.91 -4.15 -2.46
C TYR A 46 -1.41 -4.02 -2.76
N ALA A 47 -0.55 -4.78 -2.05
CA ALA A 47 0.88 -4.79 -2.33
C ALA A 47 1.21 -5.31 -3.74
N LYS A 48 0.49 -6.34 -4.23
CA LYS A 48 0.61 -6.84 -5.62
C LYS A 48 0.21 -5.78 -6.63
N TYR A 49 -0.89 -5.07 -6.38
CA TYR A 49 -1.37 -3.97 -7.21
C TYR A 49 -0.33 -2.84 -7.29
N LEU A 50 0.17 -2.36 -6.15
CA LEU A 50 1.19 -1.31 -6.09
C LEU A 50 2.45 -1.65 -6.90
N LEU A 51 2.94 -2.88 -6.79
CA LEU A 51 4.12 -3.32 -7.55
C LEU A 51 3.87 -3.35 -9.06
N LYS A 52 2.65 -3.66 -9.48
CA LYS A 52 2.27 -3.75 -10.89
C LYS A 52 1.98 -2.35 -11.46
N ASP A 53 0.99 -1.67 -10.89
CA ASP A 53 0.34 -0.50 -11.48
C ASP A 53 0.63 0.80 -10.70
N GLY A 54 1.22 0.72 -9.51
CA GLY A 54 1.59 1.90 -8.71
C GLY A 54 2.68 2.75 -9.36
N THR A 55 2.75 4.01 -8.94
CA THR A 55 3.83 4.93 -9.30
C THR A 55 5.17 4.49 -8.70
N ILE A 56 6.27 5.04 -9.20
CA ILE A 56 7.59 4.71 -8.65
C ILE A 56 7.73 5.11 -7.17
N ILE A 57 7.03 6.17 -6.75
CA ILE A 57 7.02 6.65 -5.36
C ILE A 57 6.27 5.67 -4.48
N GLU A 58 5.09 5.24 -4.92
CA GLU A 58 4.25 4.24 -4.26
C GLU A 58 4.96 2.89 -4.13
N LYS A 59 5.62 2.43 -5.20
CA LYS A 59 6.45 1.22 -5.15
C LYS A 59 7.58 1.36 -4.13
N ARG A 60 8.23 2.53 -4.07
CA ARG A 60 9.29 2.80 -3.10
C ARG A 60 8.75 2.83 -1.66
N GLU A 61 7.57 3.42 -1.46
CA GLU A 61 6.90 3.45 -0.17
C GLU A 61 6.53 2.03 0.29
N LEU A 62 6.06 1.17 -0.61
CA LEU A 62 5.79 -0.23 -0.29
C LEU A 62 7.04 -0.94 0.26
N LEU A 63 8.23 -0.65 -0.28
CA LEU A 63 9.48 -1.24 0.20
C LEU A 63 9.82 -0.83 1.64
N TYR A 64 9.29 0.29 2.14
CA TYR A 64 9.47 0.70 3.55
C TYR A 64 8.79 -0.26 4.52
N PHE A 65 7.74 -0.94 4.09
CA PHE A 65 7.01 -1.91 4.92
C PHE A 65 7.62 -3.32 4.88
N LEU A 66 8.74 -3.52 4.18
CA LEU A 66 9.48 -4.78 4.25
C LEU A 66 10.19 -4.86 5.61
N LYS A 67 9.96 -5.96 6.34
CA LYS A 67 10.70 -6.22 7.59
C LYS A 67 12.11 -6.75 7.34
N SER A 68 12.29 -7.45 6.23
CA SER A 68 13.61 -7.93 5.77
C SER A 68 14.51 -6.78 5.34
N LYS A 69 15.81 -6.96 5.53
CA LYS A 69 16.81 -6.01 5.03
C LYS A 69 16.97 -6.16 3.53
N LEU A 70 16.99 -5.03 2.82
CA LEU A 70 17.32 -4.99 1.40
C LEU A 70 18.83 -4.87 1.21
N ILE A 71 19.42 -5.79 0.45
CA ILE A 71 20.83 -5.80 0.09
C ILE A 71 20.94 -5.51 -1.41
N LEU A 72 21.69 -4.47 -1.77
CA LEU A 72 22.11 -4.22 -3.15
C LEU A 72 23.51 -4.79 -3.36
N LYS A 73 23.62 -5.86 -4.14
CA LYS A 73 24.89 -6.51 -4.47
C LYS A 73 24.91 -6.87 -5.95
N ASP A 74 26.00 -6.56 -6.64
CA ASP A 74 26.17 -6.91 -8.07
C ASP A 74 25.00 -6.43 -8.96
N LYS A 75 24.49 -5.22 -8.70
CA LYS A 75 23.30 -4.63 -9.34
C LYS A 75 22.01 -5.45 -9.16
N LYS A 76 21.97 -6.37 -8.20
CA LYS A 76 20.79 -7.14 -7.81
C LYS A 76 20.32 -6.73 -6.42
N ILE A 77 19.00 -6.65 -6.25
CA ILE A 77 18.37 -6.42 -4.96
C ILE A 77 17.97 -7.79 -4.39
N ILE A 78 18.38 -8.05 -3.15
CA ILE A 78 18.17 -9.32 -2.45
C ILE A 78 17.57 -9.01 -1.07
N LEU A 79 16.71 -9.90 -0.58
CA LEU A 79 16.19 -9.85 0.79
C LEU A 79 17.05 -10.73 1.69
N GLU A 80 17.45 -10.19 2.84
CA GLU A 80 18.05 -10.96 3.95
C GLU A 80 16.97 -11.65 4.79
#